data_AF-A0A2I1DHU6-F1
#
_entry.id   AF-A0A2I1DHU6-F1
#
_cell.length_a   1.000
_cell.length_b   1.000
_cell.length_c   1.000
_cell.angle_alpha   90.00
_cell.angle_beta   90.00
_cell.angle_gamma   90.00
#
_symmetry.space_group_name_H-M   'P 1'
#
loop_
_entity.id
_entity.type
_entity.pdbx_description
1 polymer ?
#
loop_
_entity_poly.entity_id
_entity_poly.type
_entity_poly.pdbx_seq_one_letter_code
_entity_poly.pdbx_strand_id
1 'polypeptide(L)'
;PASSALPYHYTVGSHEHLEDEITIPKDHKLAFTLYGPDGYIRKLSGSGPTELLIEALPKDNGDVALHFHNRSSKIQTVHISDDSYGQDSRILKVDAGSNTHIIWPLDKSHHWYDLQIKTETHTWRLAGHVENGEESWSDPANKSPVLL
;
A
#
# COMPACT_ATOMS: atom_id res chain seq x y z
N PRO A 1 8.59 3.69 21.28
CA PRO A 1 7.30 4.37 21.60
C PRO A 1 7.04 5.46 20.57
N ALA A 2 5.77 5.75 20.25
CA ALA A 2 5.40 6.82 19.33
C ALA A 2 5.78 8.21 19.88
N SER A 3 6.05 9.17 18.99
CA SER A 3 6.07 10.61 19.34
C SER A 3 4.71 11.03 19.92
N SER A 4 4.66 12.05 20.78
CA SER A 4 3.41 12.52 21.42
C SER A 4 2.57 13.45 20.53
N ALA A 5 3.08 13.87 19.37
CA ALA A 5 2.38 14.72 18.40
C ALA A 5 2.64 14.26 16.97
N LEU A 6 1.72 14.59 16.06
CA LEU A 6 1.87 14.32 14.63
C LEU A 6 3.02 15.14 14.02
N PRO A 7 3.81 14.56 13.09
CA PRO A 7 3.80 13.15 12.67
C PRO A 7 4.31 12.21 13.77
N TYR A 8 3.70 11.03 13.88
CA TYR A 8 4.19 9.99 14.79
C TYR A 8 5.42 9.30 14.21
N HIS A 9 6.43 9.10 15.06
CA HIS A 9 7.65 8.38 14.73
C HIS A 9 7.75 7.12 15.56
N TYR A 10 8.14 6.02 14.92
CA TYR A 10 8.26 4.73 15.56
C TYR A 10 9.64 4.13 15.26
N THR A 11 10.18 3.42 16.24
CA THR A 11 11.34 2.54 16.08
C THR A 11 10.85 1.14 16.39
N VAL A 12 11.06 0.22 15.46
CA VAL A 12 10.67 -1.19 15.59
C VAL A 12 11.95 -2.02 15.52
N GLY A 13 12.20 -2.84 16.53
CA GLY A 13 13.37 -3.73 16.56
C GLY A 13 13.24 -4.87 15.54
N SER A 14 14.36 -5.52 15.25
CA SER A 14 14.37 -6.73 14.44
C SER A 14 13.51 -7.82 15.10
N HIS A 15 12.60 -8.43 14.34
CA HIS A 15 11.62 -9.42 14.82
C HIS A 15 10.59 -8.90 15.84
N GLU A 16 10.51 -7.59 16.05
CA GLU A 16 9.47 -6.99 16.89
C GLU A 16 8.24 -6.63 16.07
N HIS A 17 7.09 -6.59 16.75
CA HIS A 17 5.83 -6.15 16.20
C HIS A 17 5.38 -4.87 16.91
N LEU A 18 4.82 -3.95 16.14
CA LEU A 18 4.20 -2.74 16.65
C LEU A 18 2.75 -2.69 16.17
N GLU A 19 1.85 -2.44 17.10
CA GLU A 19 0.45 -2.14 16.82
C GLU A 19 0.14 -0.76 17.40
N ASP A 20 -0.61 0.04 16.64
CA ASP A 20 -1.09 1.35 17.09
C ASP A 20 -2.50 1.61 16.55
N GLU A 21 -3.29 2.39 17.29
CA GLU A 21 -4.64 2.77 16.94
C GLU A 21 -4.71 4.29 16.73
N ILE A 22 -4.91 4.70 15.47
CA ILE A 22 -5.01 6.11 15.12
C ILE A 22 -6.48 6.48 14.98
N THR A 23 -7.00 7.22 15.96
CA THR A 23 -8.37 7.75 15.90
C THR A 23 -8.47 8.88 14.87
N ILE A 24 -9.40 8.74 13.93
CA ILE A 24 -9.73 9.80 12.97
C ILE A 24 -10.73 10.75 13.66
N PRO A 25 -10.47 12.08 13.71
CA PRO A 25 -11.41 13.03 14.29
C PRO A 25 -12.78 12.94 13.63
N LYS A 26 -13.84 13.07 14.43
CA LYS A 26 -15.20 13.21 13.90
C LYS A 26 -15.22 14.38 12.91
N ASP A 27 -15.96 14.21 11.82
CA ASP A 27 -16.14 15.18 10.72
C ASP A 27 -14.96 15.38 9.75
N HIS A 28 -13.88 14.61 9.89
CA HIS A 28 -12.78 14.62 8.92
C HIS A 28 -12.86 13.43 7.97
N LYS A 29 -12.49 13.67 6.70
CA LYS A 29 -12.25 12.56 5.77
C LYS A 29 -11.07 11.73 6.25
N LEU A 30 -11.12 10.42 6.02
CA LEU A 30 -9.99 9.55 6.26
C LEU A 30 -8.85 10.01 5.34
N ALA A 31 -7.70 10.30 5.94
CA ALA A 31 -6.46 10.61 5.26
C ALA A 31 -5.31 10.20 6.18
N PHE A 32 -4.68 9.09 5.83
CA PHE A 32 -3.57 8.49 6.57
C PHE A 32 -2.41 8.25 5.61
N THR A 33 -1.18 8.50 6.07
CA THR A 33 0.03 8.14 5.32
C THR A 33 1.07 7.60 6.29
N LEU A 34 1.55 6.39 6.00
CA LEU A 34 2.68 5.76 6.66
C LEU A 34 3.87 5.77 5.70
N TYR A 35 5.03 6.14 6.23
CA TYR A 35 6.31 6.07 5.55
C TYR A 35 7.21 5.05 6.24
N GLY A 36 8.01 4.33 5.46
CA GLY A 36 8.99 3.37 5.93
C GLY A 36 10.25 3.37 5.06
N PRO A 37 11.19 2.44 5.33
CA PRO A 37 12.39 2.27 4.51
C PRO A 37 12.05 1.86 3.07
N ASP A 38 13.02 1.91 2.17
CA ASP A 38 12.94 1.37 0.80
C ASP A 38 11.73 1.90 0.01
N GLY A 39 11.47 3.20 0.16
CA GLY A 39 10.35 3.90 -0.48
C GLY A 39 8.97 3.43 -0.01
N TYR A 40 8.88 2.71 1.11
CA TYR A 40 7.63 2.16 1.62
C TYR A 40 6.64 3.28 1.96
N ILE A 41 5.54 3.33 1.20
CA ILE A 41 4.43 4.25 1.44
C ILE A 41 3.14 3.45 1.53
N ARG A 42 2.36 3.69 2.58
CA ARG A 42 0.96 3.26 2.67
C ARG A 42 0.09 4.48 2.90
N LYS A 43 -0.60 4.93 1.86
CA LYS A 43 -1.59 5.99 1.96
C LYS A 43 -2.97 5.40 1.90
N LEU A 44 -3.86 5.85 2.76
CA LEU A 44 -5.29 5.54 2.70
C LEU A 44 -6.08 6.84 2.82
N SER A 45 -7.01 7.04 1.90
CA SER A 45 -7.94 8.16 1.96
C SER A 45 -9.35 7.74 1.57
N GLY A 46 -10.36 8.44 2.07
CA GLY A 46 -11.75 8.15 1.73
C GLY A 46 -12.76 8.74 2.71
N SER A 47 -13.99 8.23 2.63
CA SER A 47 -15.10 8.65 3.48
C SER A 47 -15.55 7.49 4.37
N GLY A 48 -15.53 7.73 5.69
CA GLY A 48 -15.95 6.73 6.67
C GLY A 48 -15.01 5.51 6.79
N PRO A 49 -15.38 4.52 7.62
CA PRO A 49 -14.64 3.28 7.75
C PRO A 49 -14.70 2.47 6.44
N THR A 50 -13.70 1.61 6.23
CA THR A 50 -13.68 0.62 5.15
C THR A 50 -13.69 -0.79 5.72
N GLU A 51 -14.44 -1.69 5.09
CA GLU A 51 -14.43 -3.13 5.41
C GLU A 51 -13.53 -3.93 4.46
N LEU A 52 -12.84 -3.24 3.53
CA LEU A 52 -11.83 -3.82 2.65
C LEU A 52 -10.44 -3.57 3.25
N LEU A 53 -9.78 -4.64 3.66
CA LEU A 53 -8.38 -4.65 4.05
C LEU A 53 -7.53 -5.07 2.85
N ILE A 54 -6.41 -4.37 2.64
CA ILE A 54 -5.47 -4.64 1.54
C ILE A 54 -4.07 -4.78 2.12
N GLU A 55 -3.41 -5.89 1.79
CA GLU A 55 -2.02 -6.15 2.18
C GLU A 55 -1.16 -6.30 0.92
N ALA A 56 0.06 -5.77 0.98
CA ALA A 56 1.08 -5.95 -0.04
C ALA A 56 2.23 -6.75 0.57
N LEU A 57 2.31 -8.02 0.22
CA LEU A 57 3.26 -8.98 0.79
C LEU A 57 4.37 -9.26 -0.23
N PRO A 58 5.66 -9.06 0.15
CA PRO A 58 6.77 -9.38 -0.74
C PRO A 58 6.83 -10.89 -1.01
N LYS A 59 7.30 -11.25 -2.20
CA LYS A 59 7.56 -12.63 -2.62
C LYS A 59 9.06 -12.83 -2.82
N ASP A 60 9.53 -14.05 -2.61
CA ASP A 60 10.95 -14.40 -2.73
C ASP A 60 11.53 -14.10 -4.13
N ASN A 61 10.69 -14.10 -5.18
CA ASN A 61 11.09 -13.76 -6.55
C ASN A 61 11.13 -12.24 -6.82
N GLY A 62 10.94 -11.40 -5.79
CA GLY A 62 10.94 -9.94 -5.91
C GLY A 62 9.64 -9.34 -6.44
N ASP A 63 8.56 -10.13 -6.55
CA ASP A 63 7.22 -9.62 -6.86
C ASP A 63 6.49 -9.21 -5.57
N VAL A 64 5.31 -8.60 -5.74
CA VAL A 64 4.39 -8.33 -4.61
C VAL A 64 3.06 -9.05 -4.81
N ALA A 65 2.58 -9.73 -3.77
CA ALA A 65 1.24 -10.28 -3.70
C ALA A 65 0.31 -9.26 -3.05
N LEU A 66 -0.74 -8.87 -3.77
CA LEU A 66 -1.80 -8.02 -3.24
C LEU A 66 -2.92 -8.89 -2.70
N HIS A 67 -3.10 -8.90 -1.39
CA HIS A 67 -4.18 -9.61 -0.73
C HIS A 67 -5.31 -8.65 -0.42
N PHE A 68 -6.53 -9.08 -0.73
CA PHE A 68 -7.76 -8.33 -0.51
C PHE A 68 -8.68 -9.14 0.39
N HIS A 69 -9.11 -8.53 1.49
CA HIS A 69 -10.03 -9.13 2.45
C HIS A 69 -11.29 -8.28 2.50
N ASN A 70 -12.35 -8.74 1.85
CA ASN A 70 -13.62 -8.06 1.86
C ASN A 70 -14.48 -8.58 3.01
N ARG A 71 -14.56 -7.81 4.10
CA ARG A 71 -15.37 -8.16 5.28
C ARG A 71 -16.82 -7.71 5.17
N SER A 72 -17.17 -6.98 4.10
CA SER A 72 -18.53 -6.50 3.88
C SER A 72 -19.46 -7.62 3.36
N SER A 73 -20.77 -7.38 3.47
CA SER A 73 -21.80 -8.24 2.90
C SER A 73 -22.08 -8.00 1.41
N LYS A 74 -21.26 -7.17 0.74
CA LYS A 74 -21.42 -6.80 -0.68
C LYS A 74 -20.15 -7.09 -1.46
N ILE A 75 -20.28 -7.30 -2.76
CA ILE A 75 -19.12 -7.38 -3.66
C ILE A 75 -18.43 -6.02 -3.70
N GLN A 76 -17.10 -6.00 -3.58
CA GLN A 76 -16.28 -4.80 -3.75
C GLN A 76 -15.59 -4.84 -5.11
N THR A 77 -15.75 -3.80 -5.92
CA THR A 77 -15.01 -3.64 -7.18
C THR A 77 -13.80 -2.76 -6.94
N VAL A 78 -12.63 -3.27 -7.29
CA VAL A 78 -11.33 -2.67 -7.01
C VAL A 78 -10.62 -2.38 -8.32
N HIS A 79 -10.22 -1.14 -8.52
CA HIS A 79 -9.39 -0.71 -9.65
C HIS A 79 -7.96 -0.56 -9.18
N ILE A 80 -7.00 -1.13 -9.90
CA ILE A 80 -5.58 -1.13 -9.56
C ILE A 80 -4.83 -0.51 -10.74
N SER A 81 -4.05 0.54 -10.51
CA SER A 81 -3.17 1.17 -11.50
C SER A 81 -1.74 1.25 -10.98
N ASP A 82 -0.80 1.18 -11.91
CA ASP A 82 0.60 1.53 -11.67
C ASP A 82 0.81 3.00 -12.01
N ASP A 83 1.15 3.79 -11.00
CA ASP A 83 1.28 5.25 -11.13
C ASP A 83 2.67 5.66 -11.68
N SER A 84 3.67 4.76 -11.70
CA SER A 84 5.07 5.12 -11.94
C SER A 84 5.82 4.27 -12.97
N TYR A 85 5.54 2.98 -13.08
CA TYR A 85 6.36 2.02 -13.85
C TYR A 85 5.69 1.48 -15.12
N GLY A 86 4.45 1.90 -15.39
CA GLY A 86 3.81 1.73 -16.70
C GLY A 86 3.16 0.36 -16.96
N GLN A 87 2.86 -0.43 -15.93
CA GLN A 87 2.04 -1.63 -16.10
C GLN A 87 0.56 -1.33 -16.32
N ASP A 88 -0.12 -2.21 -17.06
CA ASP A 88 -1.55 -2.09 -17.35
C ASP A 88 -2.41 -2.19 -16.09
N SER A 89 -3.44 -1.34 -16.02
CA SER A 89 -4.41 -1.37 -14.92
C SER A 89 -5.23 -2.66 -14.90
N ARG A 90 -5.67 -3.07 -13.71
CA ARG A 90 -6.52 -4.25 -13.51
C ARG A 90 -7.80 -3.87 -12.76
N ILE A 91 -8.88 -4.58 -13.05
CA ILE A 91 -10.14 -4.49 -12.29
C ILE A 91 -10.39 -5.86 -11.67
N LEU A 92 -10.63 -5.87 -10.37
CA LEU A 92 -10.87 -7.06 -9.57
C LEU A 92 -12.22 -6.93 -8.85
N LYS A 93 -13.03 -7.99 -8.89
CA LYS A 93 -14.20 -8.13 -8.02
C LYS A 93 -13.82 -9.02 -6.85
N VAL A 94 -14.03 -8.53 -5.64
CA VAL A 94 -13.81 -9.29 -4.41
C VAL A 94 -15.18 -9.61 -3.81
N ASP A 95 -15.54 -10.89 -3.80
CA ASP A 95 -16.85 -11.32 -3.33
C ASP A 95 -17.08 -10.98 -1.86
N ALA A 96 -18.34 -10.84 -1.46
CA ALA A 96 -18.73 -10.56 -0.08
C ALA A 96 -18.15 -11.61 0.89
N GLY A 97 -17.56 -11.16 2.00
CA GLY A 97 -16.98 -12.04 3.01
C GLY A 97 -15.77 -12.87 2.54
N SER A 98 -15.20 -12.58 1.36
CA SER A 98 -14.14 -13.40 0.75
C SER A 98 -12.76 -12.75 0.86
N ASN A 99 -11.75 -13.62 0.74
CA ASN A 99 -10.36 -13.22 0.57
C ASN A 99 -9.90 -13.63 -0.83
N THR A 100 -9.23 -12.74 -1.54
CA THR A 100 -8.60 -13.06 -2.83
C THR A 100 -7.24 -12.39 -2.92
N HIS A 101 -6.36 -12.90 -3.79
CA HIS A 101 -5.08 -12.26 -4.03
C HIS A 101 -4.70 -12.30 -5.50
N ILE A 102 -3.88 -11.34 -5.91
CA ILE A 102 -3.23 -11.32 -7.22
C ILE A 102 -1.73 -11.12 -7.05
N ILE A 103 -0.95 -11.66 -7.98
CA ILE A 103 0.48 -11.34 -8.09
C ILE A 103 0.63 -10.14 -9.02
N TRP A 104 1.42 -9.16 -8.57
CA TRP A 104 1.88 -8.04 -9.37
C TRP A 104 3.37 -8.24 -9.67
N PRO A 105 3.72 -8.64 -10.91
CA PRO A 105 5.11 -8.84 -11.29
C PRO A 105 5.90 -7.53 -11.23
N LEU A 106 7.16 -7.54 -10.79
CA LEU A 106 7.98 -6.33 -10.65
C LEU A 106 9.34 -6.41 -11.36
N ASP A 107 9.55 -7.43 -12.19
CA ASP A 107 10.77 -7.64 -12.96
C ASP A 107 11.15 -6.43 -13.81
N LYS A 108 10.16 -5.81 -14.48
CA LYS A 108 10.36 -4.65 -15.36
C LYS A 108 10.63 -3.33 -14.64
N SER A 109 10.40 -3.29 -13.33
CA SER A 109 10.57 -2.10 -12.50
C SER A 109 11.70 -2.28 -11.47
N HIS A 110 12.54 -3.30 -11.63
CA HIS A 110 13.62 -3.62 -10.68
C HIS A 110 13.08 -3.77 -9.25
N HIS A 111 11.98 -4.50 -9.09
CA HIS A 111 11.32 -4.76 -7.80
C HIS A 111 10.69 -3.54 -7.12
N TRP A 112 10.61 -2.39 -7.81
CA TRP A 112 9.87 -1.21 -7.35
C TRP A 112 8.40 -1.26 -7.76
N TYR A 113 7.53 -0.78 -6.89
CA TYR A 113 6.10 -0.65 -7.16
C TYR A 113 5.54 0.66 -6.62
N ASP A 114 4.53 1.20 -7.31
CA ASP A 114 3.76 2.36 -6.90
C ASP A 114 2.32 2.19 -7.40
N LEU A 115 1.53 1.52 -6.57
CA LEU A 115 0.21 1.03 -6.95
C LEU A 115 -0.86 1.88 -6.29
N GLN A 116 -1.75 2.41 -7.12
CA GLN A 116 -2.96 3.06 -6.67
C GLN A 116 -4.13 2.10 -6.79
N ILE A 117 -4.84 1.92 -5.67
CA ILE A 117 -5.98 1.03 -5.58
C ILE A 117 -7.21 1.85 -5.20
N LYS A 118 -8.30 1.69 -5.93
CA LYS A 118 -9.53 2.48 -5.75
C LYS A 118 -10.76 1.60 -5.65
N THR A 119 -11.63 1.96 -4.71
CA THR A 119 -13.05 1.60 -4.71
C THR A 119 -13.87 2.87 -5.00
N GLU A 120 -15.20 2.79 -4.88
CA GLU A 120 -16.08 3.95 -5.00
C GLU A 120 -15.80 5.04 -3.95
N THR A 121 -15.43 4.63 -2.72
CA THR A 121 -15.37 5.53 -1.56
C THR A 121 -13.96 5.72 -0.99
N HIS A 122 -13.00 4.88 -1.37
CA HIS A 122 -11.66 4.86 -0.79
C HIS A 122 -10.57 4.71 -1.85
N THR A 123 -9.38 5.23 -1.53
CA THR A 123 -8.18 5.11 -2.34
C THR A 123 -7.01 4.76 -1.44
N TRP A 124 -6.26 3.74 -1.86
CA TRP A 124 -5.00 3.33 -1.27
C TRP A 124 -3.86 3.67 -2.25
N ARG A 125 -2.70 4.07 -1.73
CA ARG A 125 -1.44 4.03 -2.46
C ARG A 125 -0.49 3.11 -1.71
N LEU A 126 0.01 2.09 -2.40
CA LEU A 126 0.98 1.14 -1.91
C LEU A 126 2.23 1.32 -2.76
N ALA A 127 3.29 1.90 -2.20
CA ALA A 127 4.57 2.02 -2.89
C ALA A 127 5.70 1.41 -2.07
N GLY A 128 6.80 1.07 -2.75
CA GLY A 128 8.03 0.61 -2.12
C GLY A 128 8.88 -0.24 -3.07
N HIS A 129 9.92 -0.83 -2.51
CA HIS A 129 10.79 -1.78 -3.17
C HIS A 129 10.74 -3.13 -2.43
N VAL A 130 10.80 -4.23 -3.18
CA VAL A 130 10.90 -5.58 -2.60
C VAL A 130 12.37 -5.99 -2.56
N GLU A 131 12.93 -6.05 -1.35
CA GLU A 131 14.28 -6.56 -1.12
C GLU A 131 14.29 -8.10 -1.23
N ASN A 132 15.11 -8.62 -2.14
CA ASN A 132 15.32 -10.07 -2.34
C ASN A 132 16.77 -10.52 -2.09
N GLY A 133 17.64 -9.60 -1.65
CA GLY A 133 19.05 -9.88 -1.36
C GLY A 133 20.00 -9.80 -2.55
N GLU A 134 19.47 -9.60 -3.77
CA GLU A 134 20.26 -9.40 -4.98
C GLU A 134 20.56 -7.91 -5.22
N GLU A 135 21.53 -7.60 -6.07
CA GLU A 135 21.81 -6.22 -6.48
C GLU A 135 20.58 -5.62 -7.19
N SER A 136 20.14 -4.44 -6.75
CA SER A 136 19.00 -3.73 -7.32
C SER A 136 19.31 -2.26 -7.64
N TRP A 137 18.30 -1.55 -8.14
CA TRP A 137 18.37 -0.18 -8.61
C TRP A 137 17.78 0.78 -7.59
N SER A 138 18.30 2.01 -7.54
CA SER A 138 17.54 3.12 -6.94
C SER A 138 16.24 3.34 -7.72
N ASP A 139 15.23 3.91 -7.06
CA ASP A 139 13.90 4.16 -7.64
C ASP A 139 13.98 4.74 -9.07
N PRO A 140 13.59 3.97 -10.11
CA PRO A 140 13.61 4.41 -11.50
C PRO A 140 12.70 5.61 -11.79
N ALA A 141 11.70 5.87 -10.95
CA ALA A 141 10.81 7.02 -11.05
C ALA A 141 11.42 8.31 -10.49
N ASN A 142 12.54 8.22 -9.75
CA ASN A 142 13.26 9.38 -9.21
C ASN A 142 14.08 10.10 -10.30
N LYS A 143 13.38 10.69 -11.27
CA LYS A 143 13.98 11.33 -12.47
C LYS A 143 14.28 12.81 -12.27
N SER A 144 13.81 13.44 -11.20
CA SER A 144 14.02 14.86 -10.95
C SER A 144 13.96 15.14 -9.45
N PRO A 145 14.83 16.02 -8.93
CA PRO A 145 14.74 16.45 -7.55
C PRO A 145 13.40 17.17 -7.32
N VAL A 146 12.73 16.83 -6.22
CA VAL A 146 11.60 17.62 -5.74
C VAL A 146 12.18 18.92 -5.17
N LEU A 147 12.07 20.00 -5.94
CA LEU A 147 12.36 21.34 -5.44
C LEU A 147 11.20 21.76 -4.53
N LEU A 148 11.50 21.93 -3.24
CA LEU A 148 10.59 22.49 -2.24
C LEU A 148 10.48 24.01 -2.39
#